data_AF-A0A9D9SQF1-F1
#
_entry.id   AF-A0A9D9SQF1-F1
#
_cell.length_a   1.000
_cell.length_b   1.000
_cell.length_c   1.000
_cell.angle_alpha   90.00
_cell.angle_beta   90.00
_cell.angle_gamma   90.00
#
_symmetry.space_group_name_H-M   'P 1'
#
loop_
_entity.id
_entity.type
_entity.pdbx_description
1 polymer ?
#
loop_
_entity_poly.entity_id
_entity_poly.type
_entity_poly.pdbx_seq_one_letter_code
_entity_poly.pdbx_strand_id
1 'polypeptide(L)'
;MADREPPASVPQRFPVPGWVLVSAVLLVLVVISSFGVIYSAHKSRELFRELEQVRRAENEIQIEWRQLLLERSTLSAHARVEAMAGSELQMVPASGELRILVLE
;
A
#
# COMPACT_ATOMS: atom_id res chain seq x y z
N MET A 1 -68.01 56.89 2.13
CA MET A 1 -67.00 57.53 3.00
C MET A 1 -65.78 56.62 2.99
N ALA A 2 -64.89 56.92 2.05
CA ALA A 2 -63.54 56.40 1.77
C ALA A 2 -63.05 55.11 2.45
N ASP A 3 -62.96 54.06 1.63
CA ASP A 3 -61.76 53.25 1.37
C ASP A 3 -60.54 53.53 2.25
N ARG A 4 -60.14 52.51 3.02
CA ARG A 4 -58.75 52.36 3.45
C ARG A 4 -58.33 50.93 3.15
N GLU A 5 -57.77 50.73 1.96
CA GLU A 5 -56.98 49.55 1.66
C GLU A 5 -55.81 49.45 2.65
N PRO A 6 -55.44 48.25 3.12
CA PRO A 6 -54.21 48.07 3.88
C PRO A 6 -53.00 48.30 2.94
N PRO A 7 -51.98 49.07 3.34
CA PRO A 7 -50.80 49.21 2.51
C PRO A 7 -50.11 47.85 2.37
N ALA A 8 -49.94 47.44 1.11
CA ALA A 8 -49.23 46.24 0.68
C ALA A 8 -47.87 46.11 1.37
N SER A 9 -47.53 44.87 1.73
CA SER A 9 -46.23 44.51 2.29
C SER A 9 -45.10 44.97 1.37
N VAL A 10 -44.27 45.88 1.88
CA VAL A 10 -43.07 46.34 1.20
C VAL A 10 -42.11 45.15 1.04
N PRO A 11 -41.62 44.83 -0.17
CA PRO A 11 -40.57 43.85 -0.32
C PRO A 11 -39.28 44.42 0.29
N GLN A 12 -38.91 43.96 1.48
CA GLN A 12 -37.62 44.24 2.09
C GLN A 12 -36.53 43.55 1.26
N ARG A 13 -35.95 44.28 0.29
CA ARG A 13 -34.67 43.93 -0.32
C ARG A 13 -33.57 44.18 0.70
N PHE A 14 -33.06 43.11 1.31
CA PHE A 14 -31.87 43.19 2.15
C PHE A 14 -30.66 43.52 1.27
N PRO A 15 -29.97 44.64 1.49
CA PRO A 15 -28.73 44.94 0.77
C PRO A 15 -27.66 43.96 1.24
N VAL A 16 -27.14 43.15 0.32
CA VAL A 16 -26.03 42.24 0.63
C VAL A 16 -24.79 43.06 0.95
N PRO A 17 -24.23 42.99 2.16
CA PRO A 17 -23.06 43.77 2.52
C PRO A 17 -21.82 43.21 1.81
N GLY A 18 -20.87 44.06 1.45
CA GLY A 18 -19.71 43.69 0.63
C GLY A 18 -18.84 42.54 1.21
N TRP A 19 -18.84 42.35 2.53
CA TRP A 19 -18.14 41.23 3.17
C TRP A 19 -18.75 39.86 2.83
N VAL A 20 -20.04 39.80 2.49
CA VAL A 20 -20.71 38.57 2.03
C VAL A 20 -20.22 38.17 0.64
N LEU A 21 -19.91 39.13 -0.23
CA LEU A 21 -19.27 38.83 -1.52
C LEU A 21 -17.85 38.29 -1.31
N VAL A 22 -17.08 38.87 -0.39
CA VAL A 22 -15.73 38.39 -0.07
C VAL A 22 -15.76 36.97 0.49
N SER A 23 -16.68 36.67 1.42
CA SER A 23 -16.81 35.32 1.97
C SER A 23 -17.28 34.30 0.93
N ALA A 24 -18.18 34.68 0.03
CA ALA A 24 -18.60 33.83 -1.08
C ALA A 24 -17.43 33.49 -2.03
N VAL A 25 -16.60 34.47 -2.38
CA VAL A 25 -15.40 34.25 -3.21
C VAL A 25 -14.40 33.33 -2.52
N LEU A 26 -14.15 33.53 -1.21
CA LEU A 26 -13.29 32.66 -0.42
C LEU A 26 -13.81 31.23 -0.38
N LEU A 27 -15.13 31.04 -0.21
CA LEU A 27 -15.75 29.73 -0.21
C LEU A 27 -15.55 29.03 -1.56
N VAL A 28 -15.77 29.74 -2.66
CA VAL A 28 -15.52 29.21 -4.02
C VAL A 28 -14.05 28.82 -4.19
N LEU A 29 -13.11 29.65 -3.77
CA LEU A 29 -11.67 29.34 -3.82
C LEU A 29 -11.32 28.07 -3.02
N VAL A 30 -11.88 27.91 -1.82
CA VAL A 30 -11.68 26.72 -0.99
C VAL A 30 -12.24 25.47 -1.68
N VAL A 31 -13.42 25.56 -2.28
CA VAL A 31 -14.04 24.45 -3.02
C VAL A 31 -13.16 24.05 -4.21
N ILE A 32 -12.69 25.02 -5.02
CA ILE A 32 -11.79 24.76 -6.15
C ILE A 32 -10.49 24.10 -5.66
N SER A 33 -9.91 24.60 -4.57
CA SER A 33 -8.71 24.02 -3.96
C SER A 33 -8.94 22.56 -3.53
N SER A 34 -10.08 22.28 -2.89
CA SER A 34 -10.47 20.92 -2.48
C SER A 34 -10.53 19.96 -3.66
N PHE A 35 -11.17 20.37 -4.76
CA PHE A 35 -11.19 19.56 -5.99
C PHE A 35 -9.79 19.34 -6.57
N GLY A 36 -8.92 20.35 -6.53
CA GLY A 36 -7.52 20.22 -6.94
C GLY A 36 -6.74 19.19 -6.11
N VAL A 37 -6.92 19.20 -4.79
CA VAL A 37 -6.31 18.22 -3.87
C VAL A 37 -6.83 16.81 -4.15
N ILE A 38 -8.15 16.65 -4.33
CA ILE A 38 -8.77 15.36 -4.65
C ILE A 38 -8.24 14.80 -5.96
N TYR A 39 -8.13 15.64 -6.99
CA TYR A 39 -7.59 15.26 -8.29
C TYR A 39 -6.12 14.83 -8.20
N SER A 40 -5.31 15.59 -7.46
CA SER A 40 -3.91 15.24 -7.18
C SER A 40 -3.80 13.90 -6.44
N ALA A 41 -4.65 13.66 -5.45
CA ALA A 41 -4.70 12.39 -4.73
C ALA A 41 -5.11 11.22 -5.64
N HIS A 42 -6.07 11.42 -6.54
CA HIS A 42 -6.47 10.39 -7.51
C HIS A 42 -5.33 10.03 -8.46
N LYS A 43 -4.66 11.04 -9.02
CA LYS A 43 -3.50 10.85 -9.90
C LYS A 43 -2.31 10.20 -9.19
N SER A 44 -2.08 10.59 -7.93
CA SER A 44 -1.07 9.95 -7.06
C SER A 44 -1.35 8.46 -6.87
N ARG A 45 -2.62 8.09 -6.62
CA ARG A 45 -3.02 6.68 -6.49
C ARG A 45 -2.85 5.87 -7.77
N GLU A 46 -2.96 6.49 -8.94
CA GLU A 46 -2.74 5.80 -10.22
C GLU A 46 -1.25 5.57 -10.50
N LEU A 47 -0.43 6.62 -10.35
CA LEU A 47 1.03 6.51 -10.48
C LEU A 47 1.62 5.52 -9.46
N PHE A 48 1.06 5.50 -8.24
CA PHE A 48 1.47 4.56 -7.21
C PHE A 48 1.13 3.12 -7.58
N ARG A 49 -0.02 2.87 -8.21
CA ARG A 49 -0.41 1.52 -8.65
C ARG A 49 0.58 0.94 -9.66
N GLU A 50 1.04 1.73 -10.61
CA GLU A 50 2.01 1.28 -11.62
C GLU A 50 3.37 0.96 -10.99
N LEU A 51 3.86 1.85 -10.11
CA LEU A 51 5.08 1.61 -9.34
C LEU A 51 4.98 0.32 -8.52
N GLU A 52 3.84 0.10 -7.86
CA GLU A 52 3.63 -1.04 -7.00
C GLU A 52 3.55 -2.36 -7.77
N GLN A 53 3.06 -2.35 -9.02
CA GLN A 53 3.07 -3.54 -9.89
C GLN A 53 4.49 -4.04 -10.17
N VAL A 54 5.38 -3.13 -10.60
CA VAL A 54 6.79 -3.48 -10.86
C VAL A 54 7.47 -3.97 -9.58
N ARG A 55 7.19 -3.32 -8.45
CA ARG A 55 7.73 -3.72 -7.14
C ARG A 55 7.28 -5.10 -6.70
N ARG A 56 6.04 -5.48 -7.01
CA ARG A 56 5.51 -6.82 -6.69
C ARG A 56 6.23 -7.90 -7.48
N ALA A 57 6.49 -7.68 -8.77
CA ALA A 57 7.26 -8.61 -9.59
C ALA A 57 8.69 -8.79 -9.06
N GLU A 58 9.36 -7.70 -8.65
CA GLU A 58 10.68 -7.77 -8.01
C GLU A 58 10.65 -8.58 -6.71
N ASN A 59 9.63 -8.37 -5.87
CA ASN A 59 9.47 -9.09 -4.62
C ASN A 59 9.26 -10.60 -4.83
N GLU A 60 8.49 -10.99 -5.84
CA GLU A 60 8.23 -12.40 -6.16
C GLU A 60 9.53 -13.14 -6.51
N ILE A 61 10.34 -12.55 -7.39
CA ILE A 61 11.65 -13.09 -7.76
C ILE A 61 12.59 -13.15 -6.54
N GLN A 62 12.56 -12.13 -5.68
CA GLN A 62 13.34 -12.13 -4.43
C GLN A 62 12.96 -13.28 -3.49
N ILE A 63 11.67 -13.64 -3.41
CA ILE A 63 11.21 -14.76 -2.59
C ILE A 63 11.75 -16.07 -3.14
N GLU A 64 11.60 -16.31 -4.44
CA GLU A 64 12.11 -17.52 -5.11
C GLU A 64 13.63 -17.64 -4.93
N TRP A 65 14.37 -16.55 -5.12
CA TRP A 65 15.81 -16.53 -4.92
C TRP A 65 16.21 -16.91 -3.49
N ARG A 66 15.51 -16.36 -2.48
CA ARG A 66 15.77 -16.70 -1.08
C ARG A 66 15.50 -18.17 -0.79
N GLN A 67 14.44 -18.73 -1.38
CA GLN A 67 14.14 -20.15 -1.25
C GLN A 67 15.26 -21.01 -1.85
N LEU A 68 15.70 -20.70 -3.07
CA LEU A 68 16.81 -21.40 -3.73
C LEU A 68 18.12 -21.29 -2.94
N LEU A 69 18.36 -20.13 -2.32
CA LEU A 69 19.54 -19.93 -1.49
C LEU A 69 19.50 -20.80 -0.22
N LEU A 70 18.32 -20.93 0.40
CA LEU A 70 18.12 -21.83 1.54
C LEU A 70 18.37 -23.28 1.13
N GLU A 71 17.79 -23.73 0.01
CA GLU A 71 18.03 -25.07 -0.55
C GLU A 71 19.53 -25.35 -0.77
N ARG A 72 20.26 -24.39 -1.38
CA ARG A 72 21.70 -24.51 -1.58
C ARG A 72 22.50 -24.49 -0.28
N SER A 73 22.10 -23.69 0.71
CA SER A 73 22.79 -23.63 2.00
C SER A 73 22.71 -24.96 2.76
N THR A 74 21.56 -25.63 2.69
CA THR A 74 21.36 -26.96 3.27
C THR A 74 22.20 -28.01 2.53
N LEU A 75 22.20 -27.99 1.20
CA LEU A 75 23.04 -28.91 0.41
C LEU A 75 24.54 -28.69 0.65
N SER A 76 24.99 -27.43 0.73
CA SER A 76 26.38 -27.12 1.01
C SER A 76 26.80 -27.55 2.41
N ALA A 77 25.91 -27.44 3.42
CA ALA A 77 26.19 -27.92 4.76
C ALA A 77 26.34 -29.44 4.79
N HIS A 78 25.43 -30.19 4.13
CA HIS A 78 25.52 -31.65 4.03
C HIS A 78 26.75 -32.12 3.26
N ALA A 79 27.04 -31.53 2.09
CA ALA A 79 28.22 -31.87 1.30
C ALA A 79 29.52 -31.64 2.07
N ARG A 80 29.59 -30.61 2.92
CA ARG A 80 30.76 -30.35 3.77
C ARG A 80 30.91 -31.40 4.87
N VAL A 81 29.80 -31.83 5.47
CA VAL A 81 29.79 -32.88 6.50
C VAL A 81 30.20 -34.23 5.90
N GLU A 82 29.69 -34.58 4.73
CA GLU A 82 30.04 -35.81 4.02
C GLU A 82 31.51 -35.84 3.59
N ALA A 83 32.02 -34.71 3.07
CA ALA A 83 33.43 -34.57 2.76
C ALA A 83 34.32 -34.77 4.00
N MET A 84 34.00 -34.12 5.13
CA MET A 84 34.75 -34.30 6.39
C MET A 84 34.66 -35.75 6.92
N ALA A 85 33.48 -36.38 6.85
CA ALA A 85 33.30 -37.76 7.29
C ALA A 85 34.09 -38.76 6.42
N GLY A 86 34.11 -38.57 5.11
CA GLY A 86 34.87 -39.41 4.18
C GLY A 86 36.38 -39.17 4.26
N SER A 87 36.82 -37.91 4.37
CA SER A 87 38.26 -37.58 4.31
C SER A 87 38.97 -37.69 5.65
N GLU A 88 38.36 -37.24 6.75
CA GLU A 88 39.02 -37.25 8.08
C GLU A 88 38.66 -38.50 8.90
N LEU A 89 37.45 -39.02 8.75
CA LEU A 89 36.99 -40.20 9.51
C LEU A 89 37.03 -41.51 8.72
N GLN A 90 37.42 -41.50 7.43
CA GLN A 90 37.40 -42.67 6.53
C GLN A 90 36.05 -43.42 6.56
N MET A 91 34.94 -42.72 6.81
CA MET A 91 33.62 -43.34 6.86
C MET A 91 33.12 -43.65 5.44
N VAL A 92 32.74 -44.91 5.23
CA VAL A 92 32.10 -45.40 4.00
C VAL A 92 30.58 -45.44 4.22
N PRO A 93 29.74 -44.98 3.28
CA PRO A 93 28.29 -45.00 3.45
C PRO A 93 27.79 -46.41 3.76
N ALA A 94 27.09 -46.56 4.88
CA ALA A 94 26.56 -47.83 5.34
C ALA A 94 25.43 -48.31 4.41
N SER A 95 25.69 -49.34 3.62
CA SER A 95 24.76 -49.95 2.66
C SER A 95 23.77 -50.94 3.33
N GLY A 96 23.19 -50.56 4.47
CA GLY A 96 22.26 -51.38 5.23
C GLY A 96 21.09 -50.57 5.80
N GLU A 97 19.89 -51.15 5.70
CA GLU A 97 18.59 -50.65 6.19
C GLU A 97 18.71 -49.88 7.53
N LEU A 98 18.70 -48.55 7.46
CA LEU A 98 18.83 -47.68 8.62
C LEU A 98 17.48 -47.62 9.35
N ARG A 99 17.27 -48.54 10.30
CA ARG A 99 16.07 -48.56 11.14
C ARG A 99 16.26 -47.62 12.34
N ILE A 100 15.78 -46.39 12.21
CA ILE A 100 15.81 -45.38 13.27
C ILE A 100 14.75 -45.75 14.31
N LEU A 101 15.18 -46.18 15.49
CA LEU A 101 14.29 -46.37 16.65
C LEU A 101 14.21 -45.04 17.41
N VAL A 102 13.08 -44.34 17.26
CA VAL A 102 12.72 -43.21 18.11
C VAL A 102 12.31 -43.80 19.47
N LEU A 103 13.10 -43.56 20.51
CA LEU A 103 12.61 -43.69 21.88
C LEU A 103 11.86 -42.41 22.24
N GLU A 104 10.56 -42.55 22.55
CA GLU A 104 9.81 -41.56 23.33
C GLU A 104 10.38 -41.41 24.75
#